data_AF-A0AA39NS23-F1
#
_entry.id   AF-A0AA39NS23-F1
#
_cell.length_a   1.000
_cell.length_b   1.000
_cell.length_c   1.000
_cell.angle_alpha   90.00
_cell.angle_beta   90.00
_cell.angle_gamma   90.00
#
_symmetry.space_group_name_H-M   'P 1'
#
loop_
_entity.id
_entity.type
_entity.pdbx_description
1 polymer ?
#
loop_
_entity_poly.entity_id
_entity_poly.type
_entity_poly.pdbx_seq_one_letter_code
_entity_poly.pdbx_strand_id
1 'polypeptide(L)'
;MDGSSSGSGACVFSDGWCFIVTSPWMLPRHNFWPALRPLVEVLIHQYDAPYDYYRVPFDTMCGILEFGLRHGVRTVYDVFHETQCLDVFRDHSLRPSLVRVINGYVAGLAAPHASTDSQCHLDYLHEPENLFLACCVLTTNGWENFSELPSDIPETGPAGLSGTICRDIRALASLRPSDPSWDQCCRKLRDLLEDDGREFFVRQQKWMKHGFKVLKPEDIDQARSNIRIALDELDGFFSDSRNMNLRSSMHPRESMVRRFLGGISEYLQYPRRRERDEVQV
;
A
#
# COMPACT_ATOMS: atom_id res chain seq x y z
N MET A 1 54.24 -3.91 24.06
CA MET A 1 53.06 -3.53 24.85
C MET A 1 51.92 -3.40 23.85
N ASP A 2 51.31 -4.54 23.50
CA ASP A 2 50.19 -4.60 22.56
C ASP A 2 48.93 -4.90 23.36
N GLY A 3 48.03 -3.92 23.45
CA GLY A 3 46.74 -4.05 24.11
C GLY A 3 45.65 -4.41 23.10
N SER A 4 45.41 -5.70 22.91
CA SER A 4 44.22 -6.20 22.21
C SER A 4 43.02 -6.15 23.15
N SER A 5 42.09 -5.23 22.91
CA SER A 5 40.81 -5.17 23.62
C SER A 5 39.83 -6.13 22.96
N SER A 6 39.63 -7.30 23.58
CA SER A 6 38.59 -8.26 23.23
C SER A 6 37.23 -7.75 23.72
N GLY A 7 36.40 -7.26 22.81
CA GLY A 7 34.98 -6.98 23.10
C GLY A 7 34.20 -8.29 23.18
N SER A 8 33.96 -8.80 24.39
CA SER A 8 33.06 -9.93 24.61
C SER A 8 31.62 -9.53 24.32
N GLY A 9 31.08 -9.97 23.19
CA GLY A 9 29.64 -10.01 22.95
C GLY A 9 29.03 -11.18 23.71
N ALA A 10 28.02 -10.90 24.55
CA ALA A 10 27.29 -11.95 25.24
C ALA A 10 26.36 -12.68 24.24
N CYS A 11 26.52 -14.01 24.14
CA CYS A 11 25.61 -14.86 23.37
C CYS A 11 24.50 -15.37 24.31
N VAL A 12 23.24 -15.16 23.95
CA VAL A 12 22.10 -15.80 24.62
C VAL A 12 21.62 -16.92 23.70
N PHE A 13 21.71 -18.16 24.18
CA PHE A 13 21.18 -19.33 23.47
C PHE A 13 19.78 -19.65 23.99
N SER A 14 18.82 -19.74 23.08
CA SER A 14 17.53 -20.37 23.32
C SER A 14 17.10 -21.11 22.05
N ASP A 15 16.81 -22.41 22.18
CA ASP A 15 16.29 -23.28 21.13
C ASP A 15 17.03 -23.28 19.78
N GLY A 16 18.36 -23.46 19.81
CA GLY A 16 19.13 -23.82 18.62
C GLY A 16 19.46 -22.67 17.65
N TRP A 17 19.16 -21.42 18.01
CA TRP A 17 19.57 -20.23 17.26
C TRP A 17 20.46 -19.33 18.11
N CYS A 18 21.54 -18.84 17.51
CA CYS A 18 22.47 -17.90 18.13
C CYS A 18 22.13 -16.48 17.64
N PHE A 19 21.77 -15.59 18.57
CA PHE A 19 21.58 -14.17 18.28
C PHE A 19 22.73 -13.37 18.90
N ILE A 20 23.42 -12.60 18.05
CA ILE A 20 24.45 -11.66 18.48
C ILE A 20 23.77 -10.30 18.71
N VAL A 21 23.74 -9.83 19.95
CA VAL A 21 23.30 -8.47 20.28
C VAL A 21 24.48 -7.52 20.08
N THR A 22 24.54 -6.81 18.96
CA THR A 22 25.51 -5.73 18.73
C THR A 22 24.86 -4.36 18.66
N SER A 23 25.59 -3.36 19.13
CA SER A 23 25.16 -1.97 19.27
C SER A 23 24.64 -1.34 17.95
N PRO A 24 23.80 -0.28 18.02
CA PRO A 24 23.00 0.24 16.90
C PRO A 24 23.77 0.81 15.69
N TRP A 25 25.09 0.93 15.77
CA TRP A 25 25.92 1.62 14.77
C TRP A 25 26.62 0.66 13.79
N MET A 26 26.41 -0.64 13.93
CA MET A 26 26.86 -1.66 12.98
C MET A 26 25.74 -2.66 12.77
N LEU A 27 24.68 -2.25 12.06
CA LEU A 27 23.79 -3.21 11.42
C LEU A 27 24.51 -3.70 10.16
N PRO A 28 24.94 -4.97 10.08
CA PRO A 28 25.28 -5.55 8.80
C PRO A 28 24.08 -5.38 7.89
N ARG A 29 24.30 -5.30 6.57
CA ARG A 29 23.26 -5.41 5.54
C ARG A 29 22.62 -6.81 5.61
N HIS A 30 21.95 -7.13 6.71
CA HIS A 30 21.10 -8.28 6.80
C HIS A 30 19.96 -8.01 5.85
N ASN A 31 19.85 -8.89 4.85
CA ASN A 31 18.74 -8.93 3.92
C ASN A 31 17.48 -9.13 4.76
N PHE A 32 16.82 -8.04 5.13
CA PHE A 32 15.52 -8.01 5.80
C PHE A 32 14.42 -8.59 4.88
N TRP A 33 14.69 -8.54 3.58
CA TRP A 33 13.76 -8.78 2.50
C TRP A 33 13.26 -10.24 2.30
N PRO A 34 14.02 -11.32 2.62
CA PRO A 34 13.49 -12.69 2.57
C PRO A 34 12.34 -12.94 3.55
N ALA A 35 12.18 -12.11 4.60
CA ALA A 35 11.05 -12.18 5.52
C ALA A 35 9.79 -11.48 4.99
N LEU A 36 9.86 -10.80 3.84
CA LEU A 36 8.75 -9.98 3.34
C LEU A 36 7.60 -10.81 2.76
N ARG A 37 7.89 -11.96 2.13
CA ARG A 37 6.84 -12.86 1.62
C ARG A 37 5.93 -13.38 2.73
N PRO A 38 6.42 -13.94 3.85
CA PRO A 38 5.59 -14.28 5.00
C PRO A 38 4.79 -13.10 5.55
N LEU A 39 5.32 -11.86 5.49
CA LEU A 39 4.59 -10.67 5.95
C LEU A 39 3.41 -10.34 5.03
N VAL A 40 3.59 -10.45 3.71
CA VAL A 40 2.50 -10.26 2.74
C VAL A 40 1.49 -11.40 2.84
N GLU A 41 1.93 -12.63 3.02
CA GLU A 41 1.03 -13.76 3.31
C GLU A 41 0.22 -13.49 4.58
N VAL A 42 0.85 -13.00 5.66
CA VAL A 42 0.12 -12.59 6.87
C VAL A 42 -0.86 -11.45 6.60
N LEU A 43 -0.49 -10.47 5.76
CA LEU A 43 -1.39 -9.38 5.35
C LEU A 43 -2.63 -9.93 4.64
N ILE A 44 -2.45 -10.92 3.77
CA ILE A 44 -3.54 -11.61 3.06
C ILE A 44 -4.41 -12.41 4.05
N HIS A 45 -3.80 -13.18 4.95
CA HIS A 45 -4.52 -14.14 5.81
C HIS A 45 -5.10 -13.53 7.10
N GLN A 46 -4.51 -12.45 7.62
CA GLN A 46 -5.00 -11.76 8.83
C GLN A 46 -5.83 -10.53 8.50
N TYR A 47 -6.23 -10.37 7.23
CA TYR A 47 -7.01 -9.23 6.78
C TYR A 47 -8.33 -9.11 7.56
N ASP A 48 -9.08 -10.20 7.66
CA ASP A 48 -10.39 -10.29 8.35
C ASP A 48 -10.28 -10.50 9.86
N ALA A 49 -9.06 -10.53 10.42
CA ALA A 49 -8.89 -10.78 11.83
C ALA A 49 -9.57 -9.66 12.65
N PRO A 50 -10.39 -10.00 13.66
CA PRO A 50 -11.08 -9.02 14.46
C PRO A 50 -10.09 -8.04 15.10
N TYR A 51 -10.47 -6.76 15.11
CA TYR A 51 -9.64 -5.68 15.63
C TYR A 51 -9.30 -5.94 17.12
N ASP A 52 -8.05 -6.31 17.38
CA ASP A 52 -7.47 -6.23 18.71
C ASP A 52 -6.80 -4.86 18.82
N TYR A 53 -7.19 -4.06 19.81
CA TYR A 53 -6.67 -2.69 20.02
C TYR A 53 -5.13 -2.64 20.10
N TYR A 54 -4.49 -3.78 20.41
CA TYR A 54 -3.04 -3.92 20.49
C TYR A 54 -2.39 -4.43 19.18
N ARG A 55 -3.18 -4.71 18.15
CA ARG A 55 -2.71 -5.22 16.87
C ARG A 55 -3.19 -4.28 15.76
N VAL A 56 -2.23 -3.54 15.19
CA VAL A 56 -2.39 -2.80 13.92
C VAL A 56 -1.60 -3.51 12.80
N PRO A 57 -1.65 -4.86 12.62
CA PRO A 57 -0.70 -5.53 11.74
C PRO A 57 -0.86 -5.03 10.32
N PHE A 58 -2.11 -4.94 9.84
CA PHE A 58 -2.38 -4.59 8.45
C PHE A 58 -1.88 -3.19 8.08
N ASP A 59 -2.27 -2.13 8.81
CA ASP A 59 -1.87 -0.76 8.44
C ASP A 59 -0.35 -0.57 8.58
N THR A 60 0.28 -1.22 9.56
CA THR A 60 1.74 -1.27 9.67
C THR A 60 2.37 -1.97 8.47
N MET A 61 1.84 -3.12 8.05
CA MET A 61 2.35 -3.83 6.87
C MET A 61 2.15 -3.03 5.58
N CYS A 62 1.00 -2.36 5.42
CA CYS A 62 0.78 -1.40 4.32
C CYS A 62 1.82 -0.29 4.36
N GLY A 63 2.19 0.22 5.54
CA GLY A 63 3.27 1.20 5.70
C GLY A 63 4.64 0.67 5.26
N ILE A 64 4.96 -0.59 5.58
CA ILE A 64 6.19 -1.26 5.14
C ILE A 64 6.21 -1.42 3.62
N LEU A 65 5.10 -1.90 3.03
CA LEU A 65 4.94 -2.06 1.58
C LEU A 65 5.02 -0.71 0.87
N GLU A 66 4.25 0.30 1.30
CA GLU A 66 4.32 1.67 0.78
C GLU A 66 5.78 2.15 0.73
N PHE A 67 6.50 2.03 1.83
CA PHE A 67 7.87 2.53 1.93
C PHE A 67 8.80 1.80 0.96
N GLY A 68 8.75 0.47 0.94
CA GLY A 68 9.58 -0.35 0.06
C GLY A 68 9.30 -0.06 -1.43
N LEU A 69 8.03 0.03 -1.80
CA LEU A 69 7.60 0.31 -3.17
C LEU A 69 7.99 1.75 -3.58
N ARG A 70 7.79 2.74 -2.70
CA ARG A 70 8.16 4.14 -2.99
C ARG A 70 9.66 4.31 -3.23
N HIS A 71 10.48 3.54 -2.53
CA HIS A 71 11.94 3.60 -2.64
C HIS A 71 12.53 2.64 -3.67
N GLY A 72 11.71 2.02 -4.53
CA GLY A 72 12.21 1.16 -5.60
C GLY A 72 12.91 -0.11 -5.10
N VAL A 73 12.57 -0.60 -3.90
CA VAL A 73 13.21 -1.80 -3.34
C VAL A 73 12.76 -3.02 -4.14
N ARG A 74 13.65 -3.54 -4.99
CA ARG A 74 13.37 -4.66 -5.90
C ARG A 74 12.64 -5.83 -5.25
N THR A 75 13.10 -6.33 -4.10
CA THR A 75 12.45 -7.48 -3.46
C THR A 75 11.01 -7.19 -3.01
N VAL A 76 10.68 -5.94 -2.70
CA VAL A 76 9.29 -5.57 -2.35
C VAL A 76 8.41 -5.55 -3.60
N TYR A 77 8.94 -5.08 -4.72
CA TYR A 77 8.29 -5.17 -6.02
C TYR A 77 8.07 -6.62 -6.45
N ASP A 78 9.11 -7.46 -6.36
CA ASP A 78 9.04 -8.89 -6.69
C ASP A 78 7.94 -9.57 -5.86
N VAL A 79 7.94 -9.39 -4.54
CA VAL A 79 6.90 -9.96 -3.67
C VAL A 79 5.52 -9.41 -4.02
N PHE A 80 5.37 -8.09 -4.20
CA PHE A 80 4.09 -7.46 -4.51
C PHE A 80 3.45 -8.02 -5.79
N HIS A 81 4.29 -8.30 -6.80
CA HIS A 81 3.88 -8.90 -8.06
C HIS A 81 3.61 -10.40 -7.92
N GLU A 82 4.54 -11.16 -7.34
CA GLU A 82 4.44 -12.62 -7.16
C GLU A 82 3.22 -13.03 -6.32
N THR A 83 2.84 -12.23 -5.33
CA THR A 83 1.66 -12.49 -4.49
C THR A 83 0.37 -11.89 -5.06
N GLN A 84 0.42 -11.30 -6.27
CA GLN A 84 -0.71 -10.64 -6.92
C GLN A 84 -1.48 -9.70 -5.97
N CYS A 85 -0.76 -8.80 -5.29
CA CYS A 85 -1.36 -7.98 -4.22
C CYS A 85 -2.61 -7.20 -4.67
N LEU A 86 -2.67 -6.77 -5.94
CA LEU A 86 -3.82 -6.05 -6.48
C LEU A 86 -5.06 -6.94 -6.56
N ASP A 87 -4.92 -8.20 -6.91
CA ASP A 87 -6.03 -9.16 -6.91
C ASP A 87 -6.56 -9.40 -5.48
N VAL A 88 -5.66 -9.46 -4.49
CA VAL A 88 -6.05 -9.54 -3.08
C VAL A 88 -6.83 -8.28 -2.65
N PHE A 89 -6.44 -7.11 -3.15
CA PHE A 89 -7.11 -5.85 -2.81
C PHE A 89 -8.51 -5.74 -3.42
N ARG A 90 -8.90 -6.61 -4.36
CA ARG A 90 -10.18 -6.57 -5.06
C ARG A 90 -11.39 -6.53 -4.12
N ASP A 91 -11.43 -7.40 -3.13
CA ASP A 91 -12.56 -7.50 -2.19
C ASP A 91 -12.48 -6.43 -1.06
N HIS A 92 -11.43 -5.61 -1.10
CA HIS A 92 -10.97 -4.78 0.01
C HIS A 92 -10.56 -3.38 -0.44
N SER A 93 -10.94 -3.01 -1.66
CA SER A 93 -10.48 -1.80 -2.33
C SER A 93 -10.80 -0.53 -1.54
N LEU A 94 -11.80 -0.59 -0.64
CA LEU A 94 -12.24 0.54 0.17
C LEU A 94 -11.49 0.77 1.49
N ARG A 95 -10.34 0.12 1.67
CA ARG A 95 -9.48 0.32 2.84
C ARG A 95 -8.45 1.44 2.61
N PRO A 96 -8.48 2.53 3.39
CA PRO A 96 -7.60 3.67 3.13
C PRO A 96 -6.09 3.38 3.15
N SER A 97 -5.63 2.46 3.99
CA SER A 97 -4.23 2.06 4.04
C SER A 97 -3.71 1.50 2.70
N LEU A 98 -4.59 0.97 1.84
CA LEU A 98 -4.22 0.53 0.50
C LEU A 98 -3.88 1.70 -0.43
N VAL A 99 -4.50 2.87 -0.25
CA VAL A 99 -4.17 4.10 -1.00
C VAL A 99 -2.68 4.40 -0.84
N ARG A 100 -2.15 4.26 0.38
CA ARG A 100 -0.73 4.50 0.67
C ARG A 100 0.17 3.52 -0.09
N VAL A 101 -0.22 2.25 -0.15
CA VAL A 101 0.51 1.22 -0.90
C VAL A 101 0.53 1.53 -2.40
N ILE A 102 -0.63 1.84 -3.00
CA ILE A 102 -0.74 2.18 -4.43
C ILE A 102 0.04 3.45 -4.74
N ASN A 103 -0.08 4.50 -3.92
CA ASN A 103 0.70 5.72 -4.09
C ASN A 103 2.21 5.47 -3.95
N GLY A 104 2.62 4.57 -3.05
CA GLY A 104 4.01 4.11 -2.95
C GLY A 104 4.48 3.42 -4.23
N TYR A 105 3.66 2.51 -4.77
CA TYR A 105 3.93 1.80 -6.01
C TYR A 105 4.08 2.76 -7.20
N VAL A 106 3.11 3.64 -7.41
CA VAL A 106 3.14 4.66 -8.47
C VAL A 106 4.36 5.56 -8.34
N ALA A 107 4.66 6.05 -7.13
CA ALA A 107 5.80 6.94 -6.89
C ALA A 107 7.15 6.25 -7.20
N GLY A 108 7.30 4.98 -6.83
CA GLY A 108 8.53 4.25 -7.12
C GLY A 108 8.68 3.91 -8.61
N LEU A 109 7.59 3.61 -9.31
CA LEU A 109 7.59 3.43 -10.77
C LEU A 109 7.90 4.72 -11.54
N ALA A 110 7.52 5.88 -10.99
CA ALA A 110 7.84 7.20 -11.57
C ALA A 110 9.28 7.67 -11.30
N ALA A 111 10.05 6.96 -10.47
CA ALA A 111 11.41 7.37 -10.11
C ALA A 111 12.38 7.25 -11.30
N PRO A 112 13.40 8.13 -11.42
CA PRO A 112 14.28 8.19 -12.60
C PRO A 112 15.26 7.01 -12.69
N HIS A 113 15.39 6.26 -11.60
CA HIS A 113 16.28 5.11 -11.46
C HIS A 113 15.50 3.80 -11.49
N ALA A 114 14.26 3.82 -11.98
CA ALA A 114 13.48 2.64 -12.30
C ALA A 114 14.33 1.69 -13.17
N SER A 115 14.59 0.48 -12.66
CA SER A 115 15.40 -0.53 -13.35
C SER A 115 14.63 -1.06 -14.57
N THR A 116 15.29 -1.87 -15.41
CA THR A 116 14.61 -2.60 -16.49
C THR A 116 13.46 -3.48 -15.96
N ASP A 117 13.57 -3.93 -14.71
CA ASP A 117 12.50 -4.67 -14.02
C ASP A 117 11.25 -3.79 -13.77
N SER A 118 11.36 -2.45 -13.73
CA SER A 118 10.19 -1.57 -13.58
C SER A 118 9.21 -1.65 -14.74
N GLN A 119 9.65 -2.10 -15.93
CA GLN A 119 8.77 -2.28 -17.08
C GLN A 119 7.74 -3.40 -16.84
N CYS A 120 8.14 -4.55 -16.28
CA CYS A 120 7.18 -5.63 -16.00
C CYS A 120 6.18 -5.23 -14.91
N HIS A 121 6.60 -4.44 -13.94
CA HIS A 121 5.71 -3.88 -12.91
C HIS A 121 4.75 -2.84 -13.46
N LEU A 122 5.18 -2.03 -14.43
CA LEU A 122 4.31 -1.13 -15.17
C LEU A 122 3.32 -1.91 -16.05
N ASP A 123 3.75 -2.97 -16.72
CA ASP A 123 2.89 -3.83 -17.53
C ASP A 123 1.83 -4.50 -16.64
N TYR A 124 2.23 -5.07 -15.49
CA TYR A 124 1.32 -5.61 -14.49
C TYR A 124 0.31 -4.57 -13.99
N LEU A 125 0.75 -3.36 -13.66
CA LEU A 125 -0.14 -2.29 -13.21
C LEU A 125 -1.15 -1.86 -14.29
N HIS A 126 -0.74 -1.90 -15.57
CA HIS A 126 -1.58 -1.52 -16.71
C HIS A 126 -2.35 -2.70 -17.32
N GLU A 127 -2.32 -3.89 -16.71
CA GLU A 127 -3.35 -4.89 -16.99
C GLU A 127 -4.73 -4.28 -16.65
N PRO A 128 -5.74 -4.45 -17.51
CA PRO A 128 -6.99 -3.70 -17.37
C PRO A 128 -7.71 -3.89 -16.03
N GLU A 129 -7.61 -5.07 -15.44
CA GLU A 129 -8.15 -5.41 -14.13
C GLU A 129 -7.36 -4.71 -13.02
N ASN A 130 -6.04 -4.77 -13.06
CA ASN A 130 -5.14 -4.17 -12.06
C ASN A 130 -5.25 -2.63 -12.06
N LEU A 131 -5.32 -2.03 -13.24
CA LEU A 131 -5.48 -0.58 -13.38
C LEU A 131 -6.82 -0.11 -12.81
N PHE A 132 -7.89 -0.83 -13.12
CA PHE A 132 -9.22 -0.59 -12.56
C PHE A 132 -9.20 -0.67 -11.03
N LEU A 133 -8.60 -1.72 -10.46
CA LEU A 133 -8.50 -1.89 -9.00
C LEU A 133 -7.67 -0.80 -8.35
N ALA A 134 -6.55 -0.41 -8.96
CA ALA A 134 -5.73 0.71 -8.48
C ALA A 134 -6.55 2.02 -8.45
N CYS A 135 -7.32 2.31 -9.50
CA CYS A 135 -8.23 3.45 -9.53
C CYS A 135 -9.29 3.37 -8.42
N CYS A 136 -9.95 2.23 -8.25
CA CYS A 136 -10.92 2.02 -7.17
C CYS A 136 -10.30 2.27 -5.79
N VAL A 137 -9.11 1.73 -5.52
CA VAL A 137 -8.38 1.97 -4.28
C VAL A 137 -8.11 3.47 -4.09
N LEU A 138 -7.55 4.15 -5.10
CA LEU A 138 -7.22 5.57 -5.00
C LEU A 138 -8.44 6.47 -4.77
N THR A 139 -9.62 6.07 -5.27
CA THR A 139 -10.87 6.82 -5.03
C THR A 139 -11.31 6.79 -3.56
N THR A 140 -10.69 5.96 -2.71
CA THR A 140 -11.01 5.89 -1.27
C THR A 140 -10.20 6.85 -0.43
N ASN A 141 -9.25 7.55 -1.07
CA ASN A 141 -8.51 8.62 -0.42
C ASN A 141 -9.50 9.71 0.05
N GLY A 142 -9.67 9.86 1.36
CA GLY A 142 -10.68 10.72 1.97
C GLY A 142 -11.71 10.00 2.83
N TRP A 143 -11.70 8.67 2.85
CA TRP A 143 -12.51 7.87 3.77
C TRP A 143 -11.95 7.86 5.20
N GLU A 144 -10.74 8.38 5.43
CA GLU A 144 -10.10 8.42 6.77
C GLU A 144 -10.69 9.49 7.71
N ASN A 145 -11.60 10.34 7.24
CA ASN A 145 -12.17 11.43 8.05
C ASN A 145 -13.12 10.97 9.19
N PHE A 146 -13.20 9.67 9.52
CA PHE A 146 -14.00 9.15 10.64
C PHE A 146 -13.29 9.30 11.99
N SER A 147 -12.71 10.46 12.24
CA SER A 147 -12.47 10.89 13.60
C SER A 147 -13.77 11.48 14.15
N GLU A 148 -14.55 10.66 14.86
CA GLU A 148 -15.46 11.14 15.91
C GLU A 148 -14.68 11.73 17.12
N LEU A 149 -13.38 12.00 16.97
CA LEU A 149 -12.66 12.86 17.90
C LEU A 149 -12.78 14.30 17.39
N PRO A 150 -13.12 15.27 18.26
CA PRO A 150 -12.92 16.68 17.94
C PRO A 150 -11.43 16.87 17.71
N SER A 151 -11.05 16.88 16.43
CA SER A 151 -9.67 16.98 16.01
C SER A 151 -9.50 18.44 15.62
N ASP A 152 -8.69 19.19 16.35
CA ASP A 152 -8.31 20.57 16.03
C ASP A 152 -7.49 20.69 14.72
N ILE A 153 -7.47 19.63 13.89
CA ILE A 153 -6.90 19.64 12.56
C ILE A 153 -7.99 20.18 11.64
N PRO A 154 -7.74 21.27 10.89
CA PRO A 154 -8.74 21.86 10.02
C PRO A 154 -9.32 20.76 9.12
N GLU A 155 -10.62 20.51 9.28
CA GLU A 155 -11.38 19.60 8.44
C GLU A 155 -10.99 19.90 7.00
N THR A 156 -10.38 18.90 6.36
CA THR A 156 -10.09 19.00 4.94
C THR A 156 -11.45 18.93 4.28
N GLY A 157 -12.06 20.10 4.04
CA GLY A 157 -13.41 20.20 3.51
C GLY A 157 -13.54 19.44 2.19
N PRO A 158 -14.77 19.26 1.67
CA PRO A 158 -15.03 18.48 0.45
C PRO A 158 -14.14 18.88 -0.74
N ALA A 159 -13.71 20.15 -0.82
CA ALA A 159 -12.76 20.64 -1.82
C ALA A 159 -11.34 20.04 -1.68
N GLY A 160 -10.87 19.76 -0.47
CA GLY A 160 -9.55 19.18 -0.23
C GLY A 160 -9.49 17.67 -0.47
N LEU A 161 -10.60 16.95 -0.26
CA LEU A 161 -10.72 15.52 -0.58
C LEU A 161 -10.70 15.27 -2.09
N SER A 162 -11.40 16.10 -2.86
CA SER A 162 -11.32 16.07 -4.33
C SER A 162 -9.88 16.29 -4.81
N GLY A 163 -9.15 17.22 -4.19
CA GLY A 163 -7.75 17.51 -4.53
C GLY A 163 -6.79 16.32 -4.34
N THR A 164 -6.98 15.47 -3.32
CA THR A 164 -6.11 14.30 -3.11
C THR A 164 -6.41 13.18 -4.11
N ILE A 165 -7.69 12.89 -4.37
CA ILE A 165 -8.09 11.91 -5.39
C ILE A 165 -7.56 12.35 -6.76
N CYS A 166 -7.81 13.60 -7.16
CA CYS A 166 -7.34 14.12 -8.45
C CYS A 166 -5.82 14.01 -8.59
N ARG A 167 -5.06 14.39 -7.55
CA ARG A 167 -3.60 14.28 -7.57
C ARG A 167 -3.12 12.85 -7.76
N ASP A 168 -3.70 11.91 -7.01
CA ASP A 168 -3.25 10.53 -7.01
C ASP A 168 -3.63 9.82 -8.33
N ILE A 169 -4.84 10.06 -8.84
CA ILE A 169 -5.28 9.59 -10.16
C ILE A 169 -4.39 10.17 -11.28
N ARG A 170 -4.07 11.46 -11.22
CA ARG A 170 -3.17 12.10 -12.17
C ARG A 170 -1.76 11.51 -12.12
N ALA A 171 -1.25 11.20 -10.93
CA ALA A 171 0.06 10.57 -10.76
C ALA A 171 0.08 9.17 -11.42
N LEU A 172 -0.98 8.37 -11.23
CA LEU A 172 -1.13 7.07 -11.88
C LEU A 172 -1.22 7.22 -13.41
N ALA A 173 -2.06 8.13 -13.91
CA ALA A 173 -2.22 8.40 -15.35
C ALA A 173 -0.92 8.88 -16.02
N SER A 174 -0.07 9.57 -15.27
CA SER A 174 1.21 10.08 -15.78
C SER A 174 2.25 8.98 -16.03
N LEU A 175 2.07 7.76 -15.50
CA LEU A 175 3.01 6.65 -15.75
C LEU A 175 2.99 6.19 -17.22
N ARG A 176 1.79 6.05 -17.81
CA ARG A 176 1.60 5.75 -19.23
C ARG A 176 0.35 6.46 -19.78
N PRO A 177 0.47 7.75 -20.14
CA PRO A 177 -0.68 8.56 -20.56
C PRO A 177 -1.30 8.12 -21.88
N SER A 178 -0.63 7.26 -22.65
CA SER A 178 -1.10 6.78 -23.96
C SER A 178 -1.45 5.29 -23.97
N ASP A 179 -1.52 4.64 -22.81
CA ASP A 179 -1.82 3.22 -22.71
C ASP A 179 -3.31 2.94 -22.99
N PRO A 180 -3.66 1.99 -23.89
CA PRO A 180 -5.06 1.70 -24.23
C PRO A 180 -5.85 1.07 -23.08
N SER A 181 -5.19 0.57 -22.03
CA SER A 181 -5.85 0.06 -20.82
C SER A 181 -6.71 1.12 -20.13
N TRP A 182 -6.39 2.42 -20.30
CA TRP A 182 -7.19 3.52 -19.77
C TRP A 182 -8.62 3.54 -20.32
N ASP A 183 -8.81 3.27 -21.62
CA ASP A 183 -10.15 3.21 -22.21
C ASP A 183 -11.01 2.09 -21.60
N GLN A 184 -10.37 0.98 -21.23
CA GLN A 184 -11.07 -0.12 -20.55
C GLN A 184 -11.31 0.18 -19.08
N CYS A 185 -10.34 0.77 -18.37
CA CYS A 185 -10.49 1.22 -16.99
C CYS A 185 -11.64 2.23 -16.84
N CYS A 186 -11.64 3.29 -17.66
CA CYS A 186 -12.69 4.31 -17.64
C CYS A 186 -14.08 3.74 -17.97
N ARG A 187 -14.17 2.77 -18.91
CA ARG A 187 -15.44 2.07 -19.17
C ARG A 187 -15.91 1.31 -17.94
N LYS A 188 -15.06 0.48 -17.32
CA LYS A 188 -15.42 -0.26 -16.09
C LYS A 188 -15.83 0.65 -14.94
N LEU A 189 -15.16 1.80 -14.77
CA LEU A 189 -15.54 2.79 -13.75
C LEU A 189 -16.92 3.41 -14.04
N ARG A 190 -17.25 3.69 -15.31
CA ARG A 190 -18.59 4.16 -15.70
C ARG A 190 -19.65 3.07 -15.51
N ASP A 191 -19.34 1.85 -15.93
CA ASP A 191 -20.23 0.69 -15.73
C ASP A 191 -20.57 0.55 -14.23
N LEU A 192 -19.56 0.65 -13.35
CA LEU A 192 -19.74 0.60 -11.89
C LEU A 192 -20.64 1.71 -11.33
N LEU A 193 -20.75 2.86 -12.00
CA LEU A 193 -21.66 3.94 -11.61
C LEU A 193 -23.11 3.66 -12.03
N GLU A 194 -23.33 2.96 -13.14
CA GLU A 194 -24.65 2.63 -13.69
C GLU A 194 -25.24 1.37 -13.05
N ASP A 195 -24.42 0.31 -12.97
CA ASP A 195 -24.73 -0.99 -12.41
C ASP A 195 -23.53 -1.44 -11.58
N ASP A 196 -23.73 -1.74 -10.30
CA ASP A 196 -22.63 -2.15 -9.41
C ASP A 196 -22.11 -3.57 -9.70
N GLY A 197 -22.47 -4.13 -10.86
CA GLY A 197 -22.28 -5.54 -11.19
C GLY A 197 -22.99 -6.45 -10.20
N ARG A 198 -24.01 -5.92 -9.48
CA ARG A 198 -24.78 -6.51 -8.37
C ARG A 198 -24.00 -6.88 -7.12
N GLU A 199 -22.67 -6.88 -7.17
CA GLU A 199 -21.86 -7.45 -6.10
C GLU A 199 -20.61 -6.65 -5.73
N PHE A 200 -20.18 -5.66 -6.53
CA PHE A 200 -18.93 -4.95 -6.23
C PHE A 200 -18.99 -4.32 -4.85
N PHE A 201 -19.91 -3.38 -4.62
CA PHE A 201 -20.06 -2.69 -3.34
C PHE A 201 -20.53 -3.62 -2.22
N VAL A 202 -21.29 -4.67 -2.54
CA VAL A 202 -21.76 -5.66 -1.56
C VAL A 202 -20.59 -6.45 -0.96
N ARG A 203 -19.58 -6.78 -1.78
CA ARG A 203 -18.37 -7.48 -1.35
C ARG A 203 -17.41 -6.57 -0.60
N GLN A 204 -17.47 -5.25 -0.85
CA GLN A 204 -16.62 -4.31 -0.16
C GLN A 204 -17.05 -4.11 1.29
N GLN A 205 -16.06 -3.84 2.13
CA GLN A 205 -16.26 -3.49 3.53
C GLN A 205 -15.56 -2.19 3.85
N LYS A 206 -16.21 -1.37 4.69
CA LYS A 206 -15.62 -0.14 5.21
C LYS A 206 -14.88 -0.44 6.50
N TRP A 207 -13.64 0.02 6.57
CA TRP A 207 -12.87 0.00 7.81
C TRP A 207 -13.37 1.06 8.78
N MET A 208 -13.68 0.64 10.01
CA MET A 208 -14.08 1.49 11.13
C MET A 208 -13.19 1.18 12.34
N LYS A 209 -13.22 2.06 13.36
CA LYS A 209 -12.44 1.89 14.61
C LYS A 209 -12.63 0.54 15.31
N HIS A 210 -13.79 -0.10 15.13
CA HIS A 210 -14.16 -1.37 15.76
C HIS A 210 -14.16 -2.55 14.79
N GLY A 211 -13.49 -2.42 13.65
CA GLY A 211 -13.39 -3.45 12.61
C GLY A 211 -14.16 -3.09 11.35
N PHE A 212 -14.52 -4.11 10.59
CA PHE A 212 -15.20 -3.91 9.31
C PHE A 212 -16.71 -3.77 9.46
N LYS A 213 -17.28 -2.96 8.57
CA LYS A 213 -18.71 -2.81 8.43
C LYS A 213 -19.11 -2.95 6.97
N VAL A 214 -20.21 -3.67 6.73
CA VAL A 214 -20.88 -3.67 5.43
C VAL A 214 -21.23 -2.22 5.06
N LEU A 215 -21.00 -1.85 3.80
CA LEU A 215 -21.32 -0.51 3.32
C LEU A 215 -22.80 -0.20 3.50
N LYS A 216 -23.07 1.00 4.02
CA LYS A 216 -24.41 1.57 3.99
C LYS A 216 -24.65 2.27 2.65
N PRO A 217 -25.92 2.56 2.28
CA PRO A 217 -26.23 3.34 1.08
C PRO A 217 -25.44 4.65 0.99
N GLU A 218 -25.24 5.36 2.12
CA GLU A 218 -24.50 6.62 2.13
C GLU A 218 -23.00 6.44 1.81
N ASP A 219 -22.42 5.31 2.25
CA ASP A 219 -21.02 4.98 1.94
C ASP A 219 -20.85 4.64 0.46
N ILE A 220 -21.84 3.96 -0.12
CA ILE A 220 -21.87 3.64 -1.56
C ILE A 220 -22.01 4.92 -2.39
N ASP A 221 -22.89 5.82 -1.99
CA ASP A 221 -23.06 7.11 -2.67
C ASP A 221 -21.78 7.96 -2.61
N GLN A 222 -21.07 7.93 -1.47
CA GLN A 222 -19.75 8.56 -1.35
C GLN A 222 -18.71 7.90 -2.28
N ALA A 223 -18.66 6.56 -2.35
CA ALA A 223 -17.77 5.85 -3.28
C ALA A 223 -18.05 6.26 -4.72
N ARG A 224 -19.33 6.28 -5.13
CA ARG A 224 -19.76 6.71 -6.46
C ARG A 224 -19.38 8.16 -6.73
N SER A 225 -19.53 9.06 -5.76
CA SER A 225 -19.09 10.44 -5.89
C SER A 225 -17.59 10.54 -6.13
N ASN A 226 -16.78 9.76 -5.42
CA ASN A 226 -15.33 9.75 -5.59
C ASN A 226 -14.90 9.16 -6.94
N ILE A 227 -15.61 8.13 -7.43
CA ILE A 227 -15.40 7.56 -8.77
C ILE A 227 -15.72 8.61 -9.85
N ARG A 228 -16.78 9.40 -9.69
CA ARG A 228 -17.07 10.51 -10.62
C ARG A 228 -15.95 11.55 -10.66
N ILE A 229 -15.42 11.95 -9.50
CA ILE A 229 -14.27 12.86 -9.41
C ILE A 229 -13.05 12.28 -10.15
N ALA A 230 -12.76 10.98 -9.96
CA ALA A 230 -11.66 10.33 -10.64
C ALA A 230 -11.87 10.27 -12.18
N LEU A 231 -13.09 9.99 -12.64
CA LEU A 231 -13.44 10.00 -14.06
C LEU A 231 -13.30 11.41 -14.67
N ASP A 232 -13.82 12.44 -14.00
CA ASP A 232 -13.71 13.83 -14.45
C ASP A 232 -12.23 14.25 -14.59
N GLU A 233 -11.40 13.84 -13.63
CA GLU A 233 -9.94 14.07 -13.68
C GLU A 233 -9.28 13.34 -14.85
N LEU A 234 -9.61 12.06 -15.09
CA LEU A 234 -9.06 11.30 -16.22
C LEU A 234 -9.50 11.88 -17.57
N ASP A 235 -10.78 12.20 -17.71
CA ASP A 235 -11.33 12.79 -18.94
C ASP A 235 -10.69 14.16 -19.21
N GLY A 236 -10.46 14.99 -18.19
CA GLY A 236 -9.70 16.23 -18.28
C GLY A 236 -8.24 15.99 -18.69
N PHE A 237 -7.53 15.10 -17.99
CA PHE A 237 -6.13 14.79 -18.23
C PHE A 237 -5.87 14.29 -19.67
N PHE A 238 -6.71 13.38 -20.19
CA PHE A 238 -6.56 12.86 -21.55
C PHE A 238 -7.05 13.82 -22.63
N SER A 239 -8.03 14.68 -22.33
CA SER A 239 -8.44 15.75 -23.25
C SER A 239 -7.35 16.81 -23.40
N ASP A 240 -6.72 17.21 -22.29
CA ASP A 240 -5.61 18.17 -22.29
C ASP A 240 -4.35 17.60 -22.93
N SER A 241 -4.04 16.32 -22.69
CA SER A 241 -2.89 15.66 -23.31
C SER A 241 -3.00 15.59 -24.84
N ARG A 242 -4.19 15.36 -25.38
CA ARG A 242 -4.44 15.43 -26.84
C ARG A 242 -4.22 16.84 -27.40
N ASN A 243 -4.34 17.86 -26.56
CA ASN A 243 -4.13 19.26 -26.92
C ASN A 243 -2.70 19.77 -26.63
N MET A 244 -1.92 19.08 -25.80
CA MET A 244 -0.64 19.56 -25.27
C MET A 244 0.47 18.50 -25.41
N ASN A 245 1.09 18.45 -26.58
CA ASN A 245 2.47 17.99 -26.72
C ASN A 245 3.41 19.00 -26.03
N LEU A 246 3.48 19.09 -24.69
CA LEU A 246 4.61 19.76 -24.01
C LEU A 246 4.68 19.44 -22.50
N ARG A 247 5.70 18.62 -22.16
CA ARG A 247 6.47 18.50 -20.90
C ARG A 247 5.88 19.07 -19.60
N SER A 248 5.79 18.21 -18.57
CA SER A 248 6.50 18.47 -17.32
C SER A 248 6.68 17.21 -16.46
N SER A 249 7.90 17.03 -15.97
CA SER A 249 8.36 15.94 -15.10
C SER A 249 8.42 16.48 -13.67
N MET A 250 7.61 15.93 -12.76
CA MET A 250 7.76 16.17 -11.32
C MET A 250 8.44 14.99 -10.65
N HIS A 251 9.56 15.27 -9.97
CA HIS A 251 10.22 14.36 -9.04
C HIS A 251 10.04 14.82 -7.60
N PRO A 252 9.88 13.88 -6.65
CA PRO A 252 10.23 14.12 -5.27
C PRO A 252 11.50 13.36 -4.85
N ARG A 253 12.39 14.08 -4.15
CA ARG A 253 13.62 13.59 -3.52
C ARG A 253 13.37 13.03 -2.11
N GLU A 254 14.30 12.16 -1.72
CA GLU A 254 14.40 11.35 -0.51
C GLU A 254 14.68 12.11 0.80
N SER A 255 14.24 11.51 1.92
CA SER A 255 15.04 11.28 3.16
C SER A 255 14.12 10.76 4.30
N MET A 256 13.87 9.45 4.40
CA MET A 256 13.09 8.86 5.52
C MET A 256 13.56 7.49 6.07
N VAL A 257 14.76 7.04 5.73
CA VAL A 257 15.31 5.73 6.15
C VAL A 257 15.39 5.57 7.69
N ARG A 258 15.46 6.65 8.47
CA ARG A 258 15.54 6.59 9.95
C ARG A 258 14.21 6.24 10.65
N ARG A 259 13.05 6.56 10.07
CA ARG A 259 11.74 6.22 10.68
C ARG A 259 11.38 4.74 10.48
N PHE A 260 11.84 4.16 9.39
CA PHE A 260 11.55 2.77 8.99
C PHE A 260 12.22 1.72 9.90
N LEU A 261 13.49 1.92 10.26
CA LEU A 261 14.21 0.96 11.12
C LEU A 261 13.66 0.90 12.55
N GLY A 262 13.04 1.99 13.04
CA GLY A 262 12.38 2.02 14.34
C GLY A 262 11.18 1.07 14.41
N GLY A 263 10.27 1.16 13.43
CA GLY A 263 9.03 0.36 13.41
C GLY A 263 9.23 -1.14 13.15
N ILE A 264 10.28 -1.52 12.42
CA ILE A 264 10.58 -2.94 12.16
C ILE A 264 11.18 -3.63 13.39
N SER A 265 12.01 -2.91 14.17
CA SER A 265 12.66 -3.47 15.36
C SER A 265 11.67 -3.88 16.45
N GLU A 266 10.53 -3.19 16.53
CA GLU A 266 9.42 -3.47 17.45
C GLU A 266 8.67 -4.77 17.07
N TYR A 267 8.65 -5.11 15.77
CA TYR A 267 7.94 -6.29 15.27
C TYR A 267 8.75 -7.59 15.36
N LEU A 268 10.08 -7.50 15.18
CA LEU A 268 10.97 -8.66 15.31
C LEU A 268 11.13 -9.14 16.78
N GLN A 269 10.59 -8.41 17.75
CA GLN A 269 10.56 -8.82 19.16
C GLN A 269 9.37 -9.71 19.52
N TYR A 270 8.43 -10.00 18.60
CA TYR A 270 7.31 -10.88 18.89
C TYR A 270 7.70 -12.37 18.84
N PRO A 271 7.43 -13.15 19.92
CA PRO A 271 7.64 -14.59 19.90
C PRO A 271 6.68 -15.25 18.90
N ARG A 272 7.21 -15.94 17.89
CA ARG A 272 6.44 -16.89 17.09
C ARG A 272 5.85 -17.94 18.04
N ARG A 273 4.52 -17.99 18.18
CA ARG A 273 3.85 -19.12 18.82
C ARG A 273 4.13 -20.38 18.01
N ARG A 274 4.93 -21.30 18.57
CA ARG A 274 4.99 -22.69 18.10
C ARG A 274 3.59 -23.27 18.26
N GLU A 275 3.01 -23.74 17.16
CA GLU A 275 1.97 -24.77 17.22
C GLU A 275 2.53 -25.92 18.05
N ARG A 276 1.81 -26.28 19.12
CA ARG A 276 2.14 -27.49 19.88
C ARG A 276 1.66 -28.65 19.03
N ASP A 277 2.60 -29.46 18.56
CA ASP A 277 2.29 -30.83 18.15
C ASP A 277 1.69 -31.55 19.37
N GLU A 278 0.41 -31.88 19.29
CA GLU A 278 -0.24 -32.84 20.17
C GLU A 278 0.35 -34.22 19.87
N VAL A 279 1.44 -34.55 20.54
CA VAL A 279 1.89 -35.94 20.65
C VAL A 279 1.07 -36.57 21.77
N GLN A 280 0.05 -37.35 21.40
CA GLN A 280 -0.58 -38.33 22.29
C GLN A 280 0.43 -39.45 22.57
N VAL A 281 0.77 -39.63 23.86
CA VAL A 281 1.25 -40.91 24.43
C VAL A 281 0.53 -41.14 25.74
#